data_AF-A0A1I2FA13-F1
#
_entry.id   AF-A0A1I2FA13-F1
#
_cell.length_a   1.000
_cell.length_b   1.000
_cell.length_c   1.000
_cell.angle_alpha   90.00
_cell.angle_beta   90.00
_cell.angle_gamma   90.00
#
_symmetry.space_group_name_H-M   'P 1'
#
loop_
_entity.id
_entity.type
_entity.pdbx_description
1 polymer ?
#
loop_
_entity_poly.entity_id
_entity_poly.type
_entity_poly.pdbx_seq_one_letter_code
_entity_poly.pdbx_strand_id
1 'polypeptide(L)'
;MLDALSKGLGSSEFQFWMQNGGEWALEYDLDELYREIIKLEKSIPLAIEIPLGGINVGVIHAEVPGHQWQSLARELTDSDFRRAIWGRSTILSALYDAAPLEVAGIDYVVLGHTPLKEPFQAANRIYIDTGAGHSNGDLTVAMLESLLQNNCPNNTPELFRPD
;
A
#
# COMPACT_ATOMS: atom_id res chain seq x y z
N MET A 1 0.44 15.40 -0.11
CA MET A 1 -0.33 16.24 0.84
C MET A 1 0.59 17.04 1.75
N LEU A 2 1.40 16.42 2.62
CA LEU A 2 2.27 17.18 3.53
C LEU A 2 3.26 18.12 2.80
N ASP A 3 3.95 17.61 1.76
CA ASP A 3 4.81 18.45 0.91
C ASP A 3 4.05 19.60 0.27
N ALA A 4 2.84 19.34 -0.23
CA ALA A 4 1.99 20.34 -0.87
C ALA A 4 1.59 21.46 0.12
N LEU A 5 1.18 21.10 1.33
CA LEU A 5 0.84 22.05 2.38
C LEU A 5 2.07 22.84 2.84
N SER A 6 3.22 22.18 2.98
CA SER A 6 4.49 22.82 3.38
C SER A 6 4.99 23.83 2.34
N LYS A 7 4.88 23.50 1.04
CA LYS A 7 5.27 24.39 -0.07
C LYS A 7 4.25 25.49 -0.34
N GLY A 8 3.01 25.30 0.10
CA GLY A 8 1.95 26.30 0.05
C GLY A 8 1.24 26.41 -1.29
N LEU A 9 0.21 27.27 -1.29
CA LEU A 9 -0.65 27.53 -2.44
C LEU A 9 0.16 27.99 -3.66
N GLY A 10 -0.16 27.42 -4.82
CA GLY A 10 0.48 27.77 -6.10
C GLY A 10 1.79 27.04 -6.39
N SER A 11 2.35 26.29 -5.44
CA SER A 11 3.50 25.42 -5.70
C SER A 11 3.14 24.26 -6.63
N SER A 12 4.14 23.71 -7.33
CA SER A 12 3.96 22.52 -8.18
C SER A 12 3.40 21.32 -7.40
N GLU A 13 3.84 21.15 -6.16
CA GLU A 13 3.44 20.10 -5.24
C GLU A 13 1.97 20.26 -4.84
N PHE A 14 1.54 21.49 -4.59
CA PHE A 14 0.14 21.81 -4.33
C PHE A 14 -0.72 21.51 -5.56
N GLN A 15 -0.33 21.98 -6.74
CA GLN A 15 -1.06 21.70 -7.98
C GLN A 15 -1.13 20.20 -8.27
N PHE A 16 -0.04 19.46 -8.04
CA PHE A 16 0.00 18.02 -8.20
C PHE A 16 -0.94 17.31 -7.22
N TRP A 17 -0.98 17.73 -5.96
CA TRP A 17 -1.92 17.18 -5.00
C TRP A 17 -3.38 17.47 -5.39
N MET A 18 -3.70 18.68 -5.85
CA MET A 18 -5.04 19.00 -6.35
C MET A 18 -5.44 18.07 -7.50
N GLN A 19 -4.58 17.88 -8.49
CA GLN A 19 -4.84 16.96 -9.62
C GLN A 19 -5.07 15.50 -9.21
N ASN A 20 -4.71 15.11 -7.98
CA ASN A 20 -4.86 13.77 -7.44
C ASN A 20 -5.88 13.71 -6.29
N GLY A 21 -6.94 14.55 -6.35
CA GLY A 21 -8.07 14.48 -5.42
C GLY A 21 -7.84 15.23 -4.10
N GLY A 22 -6.95 16.23 -4.08
CA GLY A 22 -6.67 17.04 -2.90
C GLY A 22 -7.68 18.16 -2.63
N GLU A 23 -8.65 18.39 -3.52
CA GLU A 23 -9.54 19.56 -3.50
C GLU A 23 -10.40 19.64 -2.25
N TRP A 24 -10.72 18.51 -1.61
CA TRP A 24 -11.47 18.47 -0.35
C TRP A 24 -10.82 19.33 0.75
N ALA A 25 -9.49 19.50 0.72
CA ALA A 25 -8.77 20.29 1.70
C ALA A 25 -9.08 21.79 1.61
N LEU A 26 -9.57 22.27 0.46
CA LEU A 26 -9.96 23.66 0.27
C LEU A 26 -11.22 24.05 1.05
N GLU A 27 -11.95 23.07 1.59
CA GLU A 27 -13.09 23.29 2.48
C GLU A 27 -12.65 23.58 3.94
N TYR A 28 -11.36 23.46 4.23
CA TYR A 28 -10.79 23.59 5.58
C TYR A 28 -9.70 24.66 5.64
N ASP A 29 -9.33 25.05 6.87
CA ASP A 29 -8.15 25.88 7.11
C ASP A 29 -6.87 25.06 6.87
N LEU A 30 -6.09 25.46 5.84
CA LEU A 30 -4.91 24.70 5.41
C LEU A 30 -3.78 24.72 6.44
N ASP A 31 -3.66 25.79 7.24
CA ASP A 31 -2.63 25.87 8.28
C ASP A 31 -2.98 24.95 9.45
N GLU A 32 -4.26 24.86 9.83
CA GLU A 32 -4.76 23.89 10.80
C GLU A 32 -4.56 22.46 10.32
N LEU A 33 -4.96 22.17 9.07
CA LEU A 33 -4.78 20.86 8.46
C LEU A 33 -3.31 20.43 8.46
N TYR A 34 -2.39 21.34 8.10
CA TYR A 34 -0.95 21.08 8.15
C TYR A 34 -0.45 20.76 9.56
N ARG A 35 -0.90 21.52 10.57
CA ARG A 35 -0.53 21.27 11.98
C ARG A 35 -0.99 19.90 12.45
N GLU A 36 -2.19 19.46 12.08
CA GLU A 36 -2.69 18.15 12.49
C GLU A 36 -1.99 17.00 11.75
N ILE A 37 -1.74 17.14 10.45
CA ILE A 37 -1.04 16.10 9.68
C ILE A 37 0.39 15.88 10.18
N ILE A 38 1.13 16.94 10.53
CA ILE A 38 2.49 16.82 11.08
C ILE A 38 2.50 16.00 12.38
N LYS A 39 1.47 16.13 13.22
CA LYS A 39 1.36 15.34 14.45
C LYS A 39 1.19 13.86 14.14
N LEU A 40 0.38 13.55 13.12
CA LEU A 40 0.08 12.17 12.72
C LEU A 40 1.24 11.52 11.97
N GLU A 41 1.89 12.23 11.04
CA GLU A 41 2.97 11.71 10.19
C GLU A 41 4.05 11.01 11.00
N LYS A 42 4.46 11.60 12.12
CA LYS A 42 5.49 11.06 13.01
C LYS A 42 5.15 9.71 13.65
N SER A 43 3.88 9.32 13.62
CA SER A 43 3.38 8.10 14.24
C SER A 43 3.03 7.00 13.24
N ILE A 44 2.99 7.31 11.93
CA ILE A 44 2.60 6.34 10.90
C ILE A 44 3.83 5.53 10.50
N PRO A 45 3.85 4.20 10.74
CA PRO A 45 4.95 3.37 10.31
C PRO A 45 4.93 3.21 8.78
N LEU A 46 6.11 3.13 8.16
CA LEU A 46 6.25 2.84 6.74
C LEU A 46 5.79 1.41 6.40
N ALA A 47 6.07 0.49 7.30
CA ALA A 47 5.72 -0.92 7.20
C ALA A 47 5.43 -1.48 8.59
N ILE A 48 4.54 -2.47 8.65
CA ILE A 48 4.14 -3.15 9.89
C ILE A 48 4.43 -4.64 9.72
N GLU A 49 4.99 -5.28 10.74
CA GLU A 49 5.15 -6.72 10.80
C GLU A 49 4.23 -7.29 11.88
N ILE A 50 3.44 -8.29 11.51
CA ILE A 50 2.41 -8.89 12.36
C ILE A 50 2.69 -10.38 12.50
N PRO A 51 3.06 -10.87 13.70
CA PRO A 51 3.12 -12.30 13.96
C PRO A 51 1.69 -12.87 14.05
N LEU A 52 1.42 -13.95 13.33
CA LEU A 52 0.14 -14.65 13.32
C LEU A 52 0.38 -16.16 13.28
N GLY A 53 0.00 -16.90 14.32
CA GLY A 53 -0.04 -18.37 14.27
C GLY A 53 1.29 -19.05 13.90
N GLY A 54 2.44 -18.41 14.16
CA GLY A 54 3.77 -18.94 13.83
C GLY A 54 4.36 -18.48 12.50
N ILE A 55 3.61 -17.68 11.72
CA ILE A 55 4.11 -16.96 10.55
C ILE A 55 4.17 -15.45 10.85
N ASN A 56 4.91 -14.71 10.02
CA ASN A 56 5.00 -13.26 10.07
C ASN A 56 4.45 -12.66 8.77
N VAL A 57 3.54 -11.70 8.91
CA VAL A 57 2.93 -10.98 7.78
C VAL A 57 3.37 -9.53 7.80
N GLY A 58 3.93 -9.09 6.68
CA GLY A 58 4.27 -7.70 6.42
C GLY A 58 3.08 -6.95 5.84
N VAL A 59 2.90 -5.70 6.25
CA VAL A 59 1.96 -4.75 5.63
C VAL A 59 2.76 -3.53 5.20
N ILE A 60 2.65 -3.15 3.92
CA ILE A 60 3.33 -1.98 3.35
C ILE A 60 2.45 -1.38 2.26
N HIS A 61 2.50 -0.06 2.08
CA HIS A 61 1.55 0.63 1.20
C HIS A 61 1.65 0.19 -0.28
N ALA A 62 2.82 0.31 -0.89
CA ALA A 62 2.96 0.15 -2.34
C ALA A 62 3.89 -0.98 -2.77
N GLU A 63 5.14 -0.98 -2.28
CA GLU A 63 6.14 -1.93 -2.77
C GLU A 63 7.30 -2.12 -1.80
N VAL A 64 7.78 -3.36 -1.61
CA VAL A 64 9.00 -3.60 -0.81
C VAL A 64 10.24 -3.19 -1.61
N PRO A 65 11.12 -2.30 -1.09
CA PRO A 65 12.38 -2.01 -1.74
C PRO A 65 13.30 -3.23 -1.73
N GLY A 66 13.77 -3.65 -2.91
CA GLY A 66 14.52 -4.89 -3.07
C GLY A 66 13.65 -6.14 -2.81
N HIS A 67 14.23 -7.17 -2.19
CA HIS A 67 13.60 -8.48 -2.01
C HIS A 67 13.79 -9.07 -0.60
N GLN A 68 14.17 -8.25 0.39
CA GLN A 68 14.37 -8.69 1.78
C GLN A 68 13.57 -7.80 2.71
N TRP A 69 12.71 -8.38 3.54
CA TRP A 69 11.83 -7.62 4.43
C TRP A 69 12.62 -6.77 5.43
N GLN A 70 13.68 -7.34 6.00
CA GLN A 70 14.56 -6.68 6.98
C GLN A 70 15.29 -5.45 6.40
N SER A 71 15.30 -5.28 5.07
CA SER A 71 15.83 -4.07 4.44
C SER A 71 15.01 -2.81 4.74
N LEU A 72 13.80 -2.96 5.28
CA LEU A 72 12.97 -1.84 5.73
C LEU A 72 13.39 -1.29 7.11
N ALA A 73 14.20 -2.05 7.87
CA ALA A 73 14.66 -1.65 9.21
C ALA A 73 15.99 -0.88 9.21
N ARG A 74 16.66 -0.77 8.05
CA ARG A 74 17.89 0.04 7.89
C ARG A 74 17.53 1.50 7.58
N GLU A 75 18.56 2.34 7.50
CA GLU A 75 18.44 3.66 6.89
C GLU A 75 18.03 3.52 5.42
N LEU A 76 16.90 4.14 5.08
CA LEU A 76 16.31 4.09 3.74
C LEU A 76 16.80 5.25 2.91
N THR A 77 17.12 4.98 1.65
CA THR A 77 17.36 6.05 0.67
C THR A 77 16.04 6.67 0.24
N ASP A 78 16.08 7.86 -0.34
CA ASP A 78 14.89 8.49 -0.95
C ASP A 78 14.22 7.60 -1.99
N SER A 79 15.02 6.81 -2.73
CA SER A 79 14.50 5.86 -3.71
C SER A 79 13.77 4.69 -3.04
N ASP A 80 14.28 4.20 -1.91
CA ASP A 80 13.62 3.14 -1.14
C ASP A 80 12.27 3.63 -0.60
N PHE A 81 12.26 4.82 0.00
CA PHE A 81 11.04 5.44 0.52
C PHE A 81 10.01 5.69 -0.59
N ARG A 82 10.46 6.24 -1.73
CA ARG A 82 9.60 6.45 -2.90
C ARG A 82 9.04 5.13 -3.43
N ARG A 83 9.80 4.05 -3.40
CA ARG A 83 9.30 2.73 -3.82
C ARG A 83 8.25 2.20 -2.83
N ALA A 84 8.49 2.34 -1.53
CA ALA A 84 7.55 1.95 -0.48
C ALA A 84 6.19 2.65 -0.53
N ILE A 85 6.17 3.92 -0.94
CA ILE A 85 4.93 4.73 -0.99
C ILE A 85 4.35 4.85 -2.41
N TRP A 86 5.17 4.82 -3.47
CA TRP A 86 4.73 5.13 -4.83
C TRP A 86 5.03 4.03 -5.86
N GLY A 87 5.77 3.00 -5.48
CA GLY A 87 6.21 1.92 -6.37
C GLY A 87 5.04 1.16 -6.99
N ARG A 88 5.14 0.88 -8.30
CA ARG A 88 4.20 0.03 -9.03
C ARG A 88 4.89 -1.01 -9.90
N SER A 89 6.22 -1.07 -9.87
CA SER A 89 6.97 -1.83 -10.86
C SER A 89 6.77 -3.33 -10.70
N THR A 90 6.81 -3.83 -9.45
CA THR A 90 6.62 -5.25 -9.17
C THR A 90 5.22 -5.74 -9.54
N ILE A 91 4.17 -5.01 -9.16
CA ILE A 91 2.80 -5.41 -9.49
C ILE A 91 2.53 -5.32 -10.99
N LEU A 92 2.96 -4.25 -11.66
CA LEU A 92 2.77 -4.10 -13.10
C LEU A 92 3.48 -5.21 -13.86
N SER A 93 4.71 -5.56 -13.50
CA SER A 93 5.40 -6.71 -14.10
C SER A 93 4.65 -8.03 -13.86
N ALA A 94 4.13 -8.26 -12.66
CA ALA A 94 3.37 -9.46 -12.34
C ALA A 94 2.06 -9.58 -13.14
N LEU A 95 1.38 -8.47 -13.41
CA LEU A 95 0.18 -8.42 -14.25
C LEU A 95 0.45 -8.73 -15.74
N TYR A 96 1.72 -8.64 -16.17
CA TYR A 96 2.18 -9.01 -17.51
C TYR A 96 3.01 -10.31 -17.50
N ASP A 97 2.61 -11.27 -16.65
CA ASP A 97 3.18 -12.62 -16.53
C ASP A 97 4.68 -12.70 -16.15
N ALA A 98 5.26 -11.62 -15.61
CA ALA A 98 6.59 -11.62 -15.03
C ALA A 98 6.52 -11.75 -13.50
N ALA A 99 6.43 -13.00 -13.03
CA ALA A 99 6.33 -13.30 -11.61
C ALA A 99 7.53 -12.73 -10.80
N PRO A 100 7.28 -12.02 -9.69
CA PRO A 100 8.35 -11.48 -8.87
C PRO A 100 8.97 -12.56 -7.98
N LEU A 101 10.23 -12.33 -7.56
CA LEU A 101 10.83 -13.13 -6.49
C LEU A 101 10.06 -12.94 -5.19
N GLU A 102 10.01 -13.94 -4.32
CA GLU A 102 9.49 -13.76 -2.95
C GLU A 102 10.24 -12.66 -2.19
N VAL A 103 9.55 -11.98 -1.27
CA VAL A 103 10.22 -11.16 -0.27
C VAL A 103 10.76 -12.09 0.80
N ALA A 104 12.08 -12.21 0.91
CA ALA A 104 12.73 -13.03 1.92
C ALA A 104 12.56 -12.44 3.31
N GLY A 105 12.52 -13.32 4.32
CA GLY A 105 12.44 -12.93 5.74
C GLY A 105 11.06 -12.52 6.22
N ILE A 106 10.00 -12.79 5.44
CA ILE A 106 8.59 -12.60 5.78
C ILE A 106 7.76 -13.65 5.03
N ASP A 107 6.71 -14.18 5.65
CA ASP A 107 5.92 -15.25 5.02
C ASP A 107 4.98 -14.69 3.94
N TYR A 108 4.32 -13.57 4.22
CA TYR A 108 3.47 -12.86 3.27
C TYR A 108 3.61 -11.35 3.41
N VAL A 109 3.36 -10.62 2.33
CA VAL A 109 3.28 -9.16 2.33
C VAL A 109 1.94 -8.73 1.76
N VAL A 110 1.18 -7.95 2.52
CA VAL A 110 -0.08 -7.35 2.10
C VAL A 110 0.19 -5.91 1.63
N LEU A 111 -0.27 -5.57 0.44
CA LEU A 111 -0.04 -4.28 -0.22
C LEU A 111 -1.32 -3.68 -0.81
N GLY A 112 -1.29 -2.38 -1.11
CA GLY A 112 -2.35 -1.69 -1.82
C GLY A 112 -1.80 -0.84 -2.98
N HIS A 113 -2.21 0.44 -3.02
CA HIS A 113 -1.70 1.53 -3.88
C HIS A 113 -1.99 1.43 -5.38
N THR A 114 -2.02 0.23 -5.94
CA THR A 114 -2.39 0.00 -7.34
C THR A 114 -3.78 -0.62 -7.36
N PRO A 115 -4.82 0.15 -7.73
CA PRO A 115 -6.18 -0.35 -7.79
C PRO A 115 -6.33 -1.50 -8.79
N LEU A 116 -6.93 -2.59 -8.34
CA LEU A 116 -7.28 -3.77 -9.13
C LEU A 116 -8.79 -4.01 -9.10
N LYS A 117 -9.29 -4.88 -9.98
CA LYS A 117 -10.71 -5.27 -9.96
C LYS A 117 -11.03 -6.26 -8.83
N GLU A 118 -10.07 -7.07 -8.46
CA GLU A 118 -10.17 -8.08 -7.41
C GLU A 118 -8.79 -8.24 -6.75
N PRO A 119 -8.72 -8.78 -5.52
CA PRO A 119 -7.45 -9.07 -4.88
C PRO A 119 -6.56 -9.95 -5.76
N PHE A 120 -5.26 -9.65 -5.78
CA PHE A 120 -4.30 -10.32 -6.65
C PHE A 120 -3.11 -10.79 -5.85
N GLN A 121 -2.60 -11.98 -6.16
CA GLN A 121 -1.40 -12.52 -5.53
C GLN A 121 -0.31 -12.77 -6.56
N ALA A 122 0.91 -12.39 -6.21
CA ALA A 122 2.11 -12.74 -6.96
C ALA A 122 3.25 -13.11 -5.99
N ALA A 123 3.70 -14.37 -6.05
CA ALA A 123 4.57 -14.97 -5.05
C ALA A 123 3.96 -14.79 -3.64
N ASN A 124 4.73 -14.35 -2.65
CA ASN A 124 4.23 -14.06 -1.31
C ASN A 124 3.66 -12.64 -1.13
N ARG A 125 3.26 -11.96 -2.21
CA ARG A 125 2.64 -10.62 -2.16
C ARG A 125 1.17 -10.70 -2.48
N ILE A 126 0.34 -10.11 -1.63
CA ILE A 126 -1.11 -10.07 -1.75
C ILE A 126 -1.54 -8.60 -1.85
N TYR A 127 -2.08 -8.21 -3.00
CA TYR A 127 -2.56 -6.87 -3.28
C TYR A 127 -4.06 -6.82 -3.01
N ILE A 128 -4.50 -5.94 -2.11
CA ILE A 128 -5.89 -5.85 -1.65
C ILE A 128 -6.56 -4.53 -2.02
N ASP A 129 -5.87 -3.62 -2.72
CA ASP A 129 -6.49 -2.37 -3.18
C ASP A 129 -7.41 -2.65 -4.37
N THR A 130 -8.71 -2.72 -4.09
CA THR A 130 -9.78 -2.87 -5.07
C THR A 130 -10.41 -1.53 -5.49
N GLY A 131 -9.72 -0.42 -5.22
CA GLY A 131 -10.05 0.87 -5.79
C GLY A 131 -11.22 1.62 -5.14
N ALA A 132 -11.51 1.42 -3.86
CA ALA A 132 -12.60 2.10 -3.13
C ALA A 132 -12.60 3.64 -3.25
N GLY A 133 -11.45 4.26 -3.58
CA GLY A 133 -11.34 5.69 -3.88
C GLY A 133 -11.83 6.10 -5.28
N HIS A 134 -12.28 5.16 -6.11
CA HIS A 134 -12.77 5.37 -7.46
C HIS A 134 -14.26 5.01 -7.58
N SER A 135 -14.95 5.58 -8.56
CA SER A 135 -16.41 5.43 -8.71
C SER A 135 -16.92 4.01 -8.88
N ASN A 136 -16.06 3.09 -9.33
CA ASN A 136 -16.39 1.70 -9.65
C ASN A 136 -15.50 0.71 -8.88
N GLY A 137 -14.89 1.13 -7.79
CA GLY A 137 -14.07 0.25 -6.96
C GLY A 137 -14.75 -0.12 -5.66
N ASP A 138 -14.28 -1.20 -5.06
CA ASP A 138 -14.81 -1.79 -3.85
C ASP A 138 -13.84 -1.62 -2.68
N LEU A 139 -14.37 -1.59 -1.45
CA LEU A 139 -13.56 -1.67 -0.24
C LEU A 139 -13.29 -3.14 0.09
N THR A 140 -12.04 -3.57 -0.02
CA THR A 140 -11.62 -4.88 0.47
C THR A 140 -11.31 -4.83 1.97
N VAL A 141 -12.01 -5.66 2.73
CA VAL A 141 -11.70 -5.98 4.13
C VAL A 141 -11.60 -7.49 4.24
N ALA A 142 -10.48 -7.98 4.78
CA ALA A 142 -10.24 -9.41 4.91
C ALA A 142 -9.69 -9.75 6.30
N MET A 143 -10.18 -10.86 6.86
CA MET A 143 -9.53 -11.51 8.00
C MET A 143 -8.22 -12.11 7.51
N LEU A 144 -7.12 -11.90 8.25
CA LEU A 144 -5.80 -12.30 7.79
C LEU A 144 -5.70 -13.82 7.61
N GLU A 145 -6.30 -14.60 8.51
CA GLU A 145 -6.38 -16.06 8.38
C GLU A 145 -7.05 -16.50 7.09
N SER A 146 -8.18 -15.89 6.73
CA SER A 146 -8.91 -16.18 5.50
C SER A 146 -8.15 -15.72 4.25
N LEU A 147 -7.50 -14.55 4.31
CA LEU A 147 -6.70 -14.00 3.23
C LEU A 147 -5.55 -14.94 2.86
N LEU A 148 -4.96 -15.62 3.84
CA LEU A 148 -3.83 -16.52 3.63
C LEU A 148 -4.26 -17.94 3.22
N GLN A 149 -5.42 -18.42 3.69
CA GLN A 149 -5.96 -19.74 3.31
C GLN A 149 -6.39 -19.80 1.84
N ASN A 150 -6.94 -18.71 1.30
CA ASN A 150 -7.37 -18.60 -0.11
C ASN A 150 -6.20 -18.47 -1.09
N ASN A 151 -4.99 -18.26 -0.58
CA ASN A 151 -3.78 -17.88 -1.31
C ASN A 151 -2.62 -18.87 -1.05
N CYS A 152 -2.95 -20.02 -0.43
CA CYS A 152 -2.07 -21.17 -0.32
C CYS A 152 -2.05 -21.91 -1.67
N PRO A 153 -0.88 -22.31 -2.22
CA PRO A 153 -0.76 -22.93 -3.54
C PRO A 153 -1.50 -24.27 -3.71
N ASN A 154 -2.11 -24.81 -2.64
CA ASN A 154 -2.83 -26.08 -2.63
C ASN A 154 -4.34 -25.97 -2.31
N ASN A 155 -4.92 -24.78 -2.20
CA ASN A 155 -6.37 -24.66 -2.01
C ASN A 155 -7.01 -23.83 -3.13
N THR A 156 -7.91 -24.46 -3.88
CA THR A 156 -8.87 -23.78 -4.75
C THR A 156 -9.68 -22.79 -3.91
N PRO A 157 -9.70 -21.49 -4.26
CA PRO A 157 -10.48 -20.51 -3.53
C PRO A 157 -11.95 -20.66 -3.89
N GLU A 158 -12.74 -21.30 -3.02
CA GLU A 158 -14.16 -21.01 -2.91
C GLU A 158 -14.33 -19.92 -1.85
N LEU A 159 -15.05 -18.86 -2.22
CA LEU A 159 -15.84 -17.93 -1.37
C LEU A 159 -15.55 -16.46 -1.65
N PHE A 160 -16.11 -15.98 -2.77
CA PHE A 160 -16.80 -14.69 -2.82
C PHE A 160 -18.05 -14.85 -3.69
N ARG A 161 -19.12 -15.37 -3.10
CA ARG A 161 -20.48 -15.16 -3.60
C ARG A 161 -21.28 -14.55 -2.45
N PRO A 162 -21.78 -13.31 -2.58
CA PRO A 162 -22.82 -12.83 -1.69
C PRO A 162 -24.11 -13.59 -2.00
N ASP A 163 -24.84 -13.95 -0.94
CA ASP A 163 -26.25 -14.38 -1.03
C ASP A 163 -27.15 -13.24 -1.53
#